data_AF-A0A3N9X6H6-F1
#
_entry.id   AF-A0A3N9X6H6-F1
#
_cell.length_a   1.000
_cell.length_b   1.000
_cell.length_c   1.000
_cell.angle_alpha   90.00
_cell.angle_beta   90.00
_cell.angle_gamma   90.00
#
_symmetry.space_group_name_H-M   'P 1'
#
loop_
_entity.id
_entity.type
_entity.pdbx_description
1 polymer ?
#
loop_
_entity_poly.entity_id
_entity_poly.type
_entity_poly.pdbx_seq_one_letter_code
_entity_poly.pdbx_strand_id
1 'polypeptide(L)'
;MMMNFAFAGAAAVLVTAAGATGWLRHRLDAYGEWFVRNGNLLEGLARTLCLTAALILGGVIFSRLRQRLGEEKTVAQRPGQPDVPWLQRLQASAAERLSEQDRKAITMFVELIVDPARSRSRLAETVDLDERAVRQQVSISFALPDAEEGGRALYIPILQPIKGELVDNFQLQSAGGSSLPTLSYEETTKLAAAGLRLILMEIFAAKDAPSPPKTLDEPVRAAELAMLQIVATRGPLHTGQVHGRLDVILEEIKFPDDDSRERVRKYVAALSWSYPIVAVVSAVDASSGRFLIKYERTFVPASLTTSWRGLLRLGLGLKPDKVAIPVELALTAESYHLRVNAPANKYVIKQYLQCRHCRVLLTRQWRGRAPIGIPADEDASGKKPDNKRHLCAHELDQTRSATEDDRVTDHHFRVRRKRGQNFVHVYMRGYSRAAPKLRDLQLITTFKETPPGARGRAAITALATTLLLAVAGNLLNSPQGTQVGGLPALMLALPAVAASWFGLSSDKDALVGGSLLARLSLVVSGVVSVIAVVLYLSSPPPSAPAPIVGGSVADPLTFVGITDWRWITLCIVSALNLTYISYRFALKLVHFNDLIRREDLGAGDFAWR
;
A
#
# COMPACT_ATOMS: atom_id res chain seq x y z
N MET A 1 22.28 -9.76 -10.88
CA MET A 1 21.27 -10.67 -11.46
C MET A 1 21.83 -12.08 -11.68
N MET A 2 23.01 -12.22 -12.29
CA MET A 2 23.64 -13.51 -12.64
C MET A 2 23.71 -14.54 -11.49
N MET A 3 24.08 -14.11 -10.27
CA MET A 3 24.19 -15.03 -9.13
C MET A 3 22.85 -15.66 -8.71
N ASN A 4 21.71 -14.97 -8.87
CA ASN A 4 20.39 -15.51 -8.54
C ASN A 4 19.91 -16.54 -9.59
N PHE A 5 20.27 -16.33 -10.86
CA PHE A 5 19.99 -17.29 -11.93
C PHE A 5 20.79 -18.59 -11.73
N ALA A 6 22.06 -18.49 -11.33
CA ALA A 6 22.87 -19.66 -10.99
C ALA A 6 22.26 -20.49 -9.85
N PHE A 7 21.77 -19.84 -8.79
CA PHE A 7 21.13 -20.54 -7.68
C PHE A 7 19.76 -21.14 -8.04
N ALA A 8 18.96 -20.48 -8.87
CA ALA A 8 17.70 -21.04 -9.36
C ALA A 8 17.94 -22.26 -10.28
N GLY A 9 18.96 -22.20 -11.14
CA GLY A 9 19.40 -23.32 -11.95
C GLY A 9 19.85 -24.51 -11.10
N ALA A 10 20.68 -24.27 -10.07
CA ALA A 10 21.12 -25.32 -9.16
C ALA A 10 19.95 -25.96 -8.38
N ALA A 11 18.97 -25.18 -7.92
CA ALA A 11 17.78 -25.71 -7.27
C ALA A 11 16.95 -26.60 -8.21
N ALA A 12 16.77 -26.19 -9.47
CA ALA A 12 16.07 -26.98 -10.48
C ALA A 12 16.81 -28.28 -10.81
N VAL A 13 18.14 -28.24 -10.90
CA VAL A 13 19.01 -29.41 -11.10
C VAL A 13 18.90 -30.36 -9.90
N LEU A 14 18.87 -29.87 -8.66
CA LEU A 14 18.71 -30.72 -7.47
C LEU A 14 17.33 -31.39 -7.40
N VAL A 15 16.27 -30.69 -7.78
CA VAL A 15 14.90 -31.26 -7.83
C VAL A 15 14.77 -32.30 -8.94
N THR A 16 15.34 -32.03 -10.12
CA THR A 16 15.36 -33.00 -11.23
C THR A 16 16.24 -34.21 -10.92
N ALA A 17 17.41 -34.00 -10.30
CA ALA A 17 18.27 -35.07 -9.82
C ALA A 17 17.58 -35.93 -8.75
N ALA A 18 16.84 -35.32 -7.81
CA ALA A 18 16.03 -36.07 -6.85
C ALA A 18 15.01 -36.98 -7.57
N GLY A 19 14.32 -36.46 -8.58
CA GLY A 19 13.36 -37.23 -9.39
C GLY A 19 13.99 -38.32 -10.26
N ALA A 20 15.24 -38.11 -10.73
CA ALA A 20 15.95 -39.02 -11.64
C ALA A 20 16.86 -40.05 -10.94
N THR A 21 16.84 -40.12 -9.60
CA THR A 21 17.68 -41.04 -8.81
C THR A 21 17.46 -42.53 -9.09
N GLY A 22 16.42 -42.93 -9.84
CA GLY A 22 16.19 -44.34 -10.20
C GLY A 22 17.36 -45.00 -10.94
N TRP A 23 18.23 -44.24 -11.61
CA TRP A 23 19.47 -44.76 -12.20
C TRP A 23 20.51 -45.18 -11.15
N LEU A 24 20.56 -44.54 -9.96
CA LEU A 24 21.50 -44.95 -8.91
C LEU A 24 21.30 -46.41 -8.52
N ARG A 25 20.07 -46.92 -8.56
CA ARG A 25 19.77 -48.32 -8.29
C ARG A 25 20.52 -49.28 -9.21
N HIS A 26 20.41 -49.08 -10.52
CA HIS A 26 21.13 -49.89 -11.52
C HIS A 26 22.64 -49.86 -11.33
N ARG A 27 23.18 -48.75 -10.83
CA ARG A 27 24.61 -48.60 -10.60
C ARG A 27 25.06 -49.25 -9.29
N LEU A 28 24.23 -49.19 -8.25
CA LEU A 28 24.52 -49.76 -6.93
C LEU A 28 24.35 -51.29 -6.91
N ASP A 29 23.46 -51.84 -7.73
CA ASP A 29 23.29 -53.29 -7.90
C ASP A 29 24.58 -53.97 -8.39
N ALA A 30 25.50 -53.23 -9.04
CA ALA A 30 26.78 -53.73 -9.51
C ALA A 30 27.88 -53.85 -8.41
N TYR A 31 27.66 -53.32 -7.20
CA TYR A 31 28.68 -53.22 -6.14
C TYR A 31 28.48 -54.21 -4.98
N GLY A 32 27.61 -55.22 -5.13
CA GLY A 32 27.49 -56.36 -4.20
C GLY A 32 26.17 -56.45 -3.43
N GLU A 33 25.94 -57.60 -2.79
CA GLU A 33 24.65 -57.96 -2.16
C GLU A 33 24.14 -56.96 -1.12
N TRP A 34 25.03 -56.26 -0.42
CA TRP A 34 24.64 -55.26 0.57
C TRP A 34 23.91 -54.07 -0.06
N PHE A 35 24.37 -53.61 -1.24
CA PHE A 35 23.74 -52.50 -1.95
C PHE A 35 22.42 -52.91 -2.58
N VAL A 36 22.30 -54.15 -3.04
CA VAL A 36 21.03 -54.72 -3.50
C VAL A 36 20.01 -54.76 -2.35
N ARG A 37 20.45 -55.17 -1.15
CA ARG A 37 19.56 -55.24 0.04
C ARG A 37 19.15 -53.86 0.56
N ASN A 38 19.99 -52.84 0.41
CA ASN A 38 19.76 -51.49 0.97
C ASN A 38 19.47 -50.39 -0.08
N GLY A 39 19.39 -50.72 -1.37
CA GLY A 39 19.31 -49.75 -2.47
C GLY A 39 18.13 -48.80 -2.36
N ASN A 40 16.96 -49.28 -1.93
CA ASN A 40 15.76 -48.46 -1.70
C ASN A 40 15.96 -47.42 -0.59
N LEU A 41 16.72 -47.77 0.45
CA LEU A 41 17.02 -46.91 1.60
C LEU A 41 17.98 -45.79 1.20
N LEU A 42 19.03 -46.14 0.43
CA LEU A 42 20.01 -45.19 -0.11
C LEU A 42 19.37 -44.23 -1.13
N GLU A 43 18.50 -44.73 -1.99
CA GLU A 43 17.75 -43.91 -2.95
C GLU A 43 16.81 -42.94 -2.22
N GLY A 44 16.07 -43.42 -1.21
CA GLY A 44 15.21 -42.58 -0.37
C GLY A 44 15.99 -41.49 0.36
N LEU A 45 17.16 -41.82 0.91
CA LEU A 45 18.04 -40.86 1.59
C LEU A 45 18.60 -39.81 0.63
N ALA A 46 19.04 -40.22 -0.57
CA ALA A 46 19.51 -39.31 -1.61
C ALA A 46 18.41 -38.34 -2.06
N ARG A 47 17.18 -38.84 -2.30
CA ARG A 47 16.01 -38.01 -2.64
C ARG A 47 15.72 -36.98 -1.54
N THR A 48 15.75 -37.41 -0.29
CA THR A 48 15.50 -36.55 0.87
C THR A 48 16.57 -35.47 0.97
N LEU A 49 17.86 -35.82 0.86
CA LEU A 49 18.96 -34.85 0.89
C LEU A 49 18.86 -33.82 -0.25
N CYS A 50 18.62 -34.25 -1.48
CA CYS A 50 18.47 -33.35 -2.62
C CYS A 50 17.28 -32.39 -2.45
N LEU A 51 16.14 -32.89 -1.96
CA LEU A 51 14.97 -32.05 -1.66
C LEU A 51 15.29 -31.03 -0.55
N THR A 52 15.95 -31.47 0.52
CA THR A 52 16.31 -30.61 1.65
C THR A 52 17.29 -29.52 1.21
N ALA A 53 18.30 -29.88 0.40
CA ALA A 53 19.25 -28.95 -0.19
C ALA A 53 18.55 -27.92 -1.10
N ALA A 54 17.60 -28.35 -1.93
CA ALA A 54 16.81 -27.45 -2.77
C ALA A 54 15.95 -26.48 -1.94
N LEU A 55 15.34 -26.93 -0.84
CA LEU A 55 14.58 -26.08 0.07
C LEU A 55 15.47 -25.05 0.80
N ILE A 56 16.64 -25.48 1.30
CA ILE A 56 17.62 -24.58 1.92
C ILE A 56 18.07 -23.52 0.91
N LEU A 57 18.42 -23.94 -0.31
CA LEU A 57 18.88 -23.04 -1.35
C LEU A 57 17.79 -22.04 -1.75
N GLY A 58 16.55 -22.50 -1.91
CA GLY A 58 15.39 -21.63 -2.15
C GLY A 58 15.18 -20.61 -1.02
N GLY A 59 15.33 -21.03 0.24
CA GLY A 59 15.30 -20.16 1.41
C GLY A 59 16.38 -19.08 1.39
N VAL A 60 17.62 -19.44 1.03
CA VAL A 60 18.74 -18.50 0.89
C VAL A 60 18.48 -17.48 -0.21
N ILE A 61 18.06 -17.91 -1.41
CA ILE A 61 17.73 -17.01 -2.52
C ILE A 61 16.63 -16.02 -2.08
N PHE A 62 15.58 -16.53 -1.44
CA PHE A 62 14.47 -15.70 -0.98
C PHE A 62 14.90 -14.68 0.08
N SER A 63 15.72 -15.09 1.05
CA SER A 63 16.25 -14.20 2.09
C SER A 63 17.10 -13.06 1.50
N ARG A 64 17.94 -13.35 0.51
CA ARG A 64 18.76 -12.35 -0.19
C ARG A 64 17.92 -11.41 -1.04
N LEU A 65 16.90 -11.94 -1.73
CA LEU A 65 15.97 -11.11 -2.49
C LEU A 65 15.22 -10.16 -1.55
N ARG A 66 14.77 -10.66 -0.39
CA ARG A 66 14.15 -9.84 0.65
C ARG A 66 15.07 -8.74 1.16
N GLN A 67 16.34 -9.05 1.43
CA GLN A 67 17.30 -8.05 1.87
C GLN A 67 17.52 -6.97 0.81
N ARG A 68 17.72 -7.35 -0.46
CA ARG A 68 17.89 -6.41 -1.57
C ARG A 68 16.67 -5.52 -1.82
N LEU A 69 15.47 -6.09 -1.76
CA LEU A 69 14.22 -5.33 -1.88
C LEU A 69 13.99 -4.39 -0.68
N GLY A 70 14.59 -4.68 0.49
CA GLY A 70 14.55 -3.80 1.65
C GLY A 70 15.66 -2.75 1.70
N GLU A 71 16.77 -2.99 1.00
CA GLU A 71 17.98 -2.16 1.01
C GLU A 71 18.11 -1.22 -0.20
N GLU A 72 17.07 -1.07 -1.02
CA GLU A 72 17.02 -0.04 -2.07
C GLU A 72 16.91 1.36 -1.42
N LYS A 73 17.97 1.76 -0.72
CA LYS A 73 18.30 3.14 -0.42
C LYS A 73 18.69 3.72 -1.76
N THR A 74 17.73 4.31 -2.45
CA THR A 74 18.02 5.24 -3.53
C THR A 74 19.13 6.16 -3.02
N VAL A 75 20.29 6.10 -3.68
CA VAL A 75 21.37 7.07 -3.48
C VAL A 75 20.79 8.38 -3.98
N ALA A 76 20.03 9.05 -3.13
CA ALA A 76 19.40 10.30 -3.45
C ALA A 76 20.56 11.28 -3.68
N GLN A 77 20.78 11.66 -4.93
CA GLN A 77 21.57 12.84 -5.24
C GLN A 77 20.99 13.95 -4.36
N ARG A 78 21.83 14.51 -3.48
CA ARG A 78 21.39 15.60 -2.61
C ARG A 78 20.97 16.74 -3.55
N PRO A 79 19.68 17.13 -3.56
CA PRO A 79 19.27 18.24 -4.41
C PRO A 79 20.09 19.47 -4.03
N GLY A 80 20.45 20.28 -5.03
CA GLY A 80 21.17 21.53 -4.81
C GLY A 80 20.48 22.36 -3.73
N GLN A 81 21.20 22.63 -2.65
CA GLN A 81 20.69 23.43 -1.55
C GLN A 81 20.75 24.92 -1.92
N PRO A 82 19.78 25.73 -1.46
CA PRO A 82 19.81 27.17 -1.74
C PRO A 82 21.06 27.80 -1.09
N ASP A 83 21.81 28.56 -1.86
CA ASP A 83 22.94 29.34 -1.35
C ASP A 83 22.45 30.68 -0.78
N VAL A 84 23.30 31.32 0.04
CA VAL A 84 22.98 32.60 0.68
C VAL A 84 22.68 33.70 -0.34
N PRO A 85 23.45 33.88 -1.43
CA PRO A 85 23.13 34.88 -2.45
C PRO A 85 21.75 34.67 -3.10
N TRP A 86 21.34 33.43 -3.37
CA TRP A 86 20.01 33.15 -3.90
C TRP A 86 18.92 33.46 -2.88
N LEU A 87 19.13 33.14 -1.59
CA LEU A 87 18.18 33.47 -0.52
C LEU A 87 18.02 34.99 -0.36
N GLN A 88 19.09 35.76 -0.47
CA GLN A 88 19.04 37.23 -0.43
C GLN A 88 18.25 37.80 -1.62
N ARG A 89 18.44 37.25 -2.84
CA ARG A 89 17.62 37.62 -4.01
C ARG A 89 16.15 37.25 -3.81
N LEU A 90 15.87 36.09 -3.22
CA LEU A 90 14.51 35.67 -2.89
C LEU A 90 13.85 36.64 -1.90
N GLN A 91 14.55 37.00 -0.83
CA GLN A 91 14.08 37.98 0.16
C GLN A 91 13.81 39.36 -0.48
N ALA A 92 14.70 39.83 -1.35
CA ALA A 92 14.49 41.09 -2.09
C ALA A 92 13.23 41.02 -2.99
N SER A 93 13.09 39.93 -3.74
CA SER A 93 11.93 39.72 -4.62
C SER A 93 10.60 39.59 -3.86
N ALA A 94 10.65 39.12 -2.61
CA ALA A 94 9.48 39.06 -1.74
C ALA A 94 8.97 40.45 -1.37
N ALA A 95 9.87 41.41 -1.11
CA ALA A 95 9.51 42.80 -0.81
C ALA A 95 8.88 43.50 -2.03
N GLU A 96 9.37 43.24 -3.23
CA GLU A 96 8.82 43.79 -4.48
C GLU A 96 7.38 43.31 -4.76
N ARG A 97 7.05 42.08 -4.33
CA ARG A 97 5.75 41.45 -4.58
C ARG A 97 4.64 41.90 -3.62
N LEU A 98 4.97 42.65 -2.57
CA LEU A 98 3.99 43.18 -1.60
C LEU A 98 3.33 44.47 -2.11
N SER A 99 2.73 44.42 -3.30
CA SER A 99 1.83 45.48 -3.76
C SER A 99 0.57 45.50 -2.89
N GLU A 100 -0.09 46.66 -2.75
CA GLU A 100 -1.34 46.75 -1.97
C GLU A 100 -2.41 45.79 -2.49
N GLN A 101 -2.45 45.57 -3.82
CA GLN A 101 -3.40 44.67 -4.47
C GLN A 101 -3.15 43.20 -4.10
N ASP A 102 -1.89 42.79 -3.98
CA ASP A 102 -1.51 41.40 -3.69
C ASP A 102 -1.55 41.08 -2.18
N ARG A 103 -1.46 42.09 -1.31
CA ARG A 103 -1.40 41.89 0.15
C ARG A 103 -2.58 41.08 0.69
N LYS A 104 -3.81 41.37 0.25
CA LYS A 104 -5.01 40.59 0.65
C LYS A 104 -4.91 39.13 0.20
N ALA A 105 -4.47 38.88 -1.03
CA ALA A 105 -4.31 37.53 -1.57
C ALA A 105 -3.19 36.73 -0.88
N ILE A 106 -2.08 37.39 -0.56
CA ILE A 106 -0.95 36.79 0.19
C ILE A 106 -1.37 36.50 1.63
N THR A 107 -2.14 37.37 2.26
CA THR A 107 -2.69 37.13 3.61
C THR A 107 -3.58 35.88 3.62
N MET A 108 -4.48 35.76 2.63
CA MET A 108 -5.32 34.57 2.47
C MET A 108 -4.49 33.31 2.22
N PHE A 109 -3.44 33.39 1.39
CA PHE A 109 -2.51 32.29 1.18
C PHE A 109 -1.86 31.84 2.49
N VAL A 110 -1.37 32.79 3.31
CA VAL A 110 -0.80 32.50 4.64
C VAL A 110 -1.82 31.78 5.54
N GLU A 111 -3.06 32.28 5.63
CA GLU A 111 -4.12 31.64 6.42
C GLU A 111 -4.41 30.21 5.94
N LEU A 112 -4.46 29.98 4.64
CA LEU A 112 -4.68 28.65 4.06
C LEU A 112 -3.50 27.68 4.30
N ILE A 113 -2.29 28.18 4.56
CA ILE A 113 -1.14 27.35 4.96
C ILE A 113 -1.19 27.06 6.47
N VAL A 114 -1.46 28.07 7.31
CA VAL A 114 -1.43 27.97 8.78
C VAL A 114 -2.62 27.21 9.33
N ASP A 115 -3.83 27.53 8.87
CA ASP A 115 -5.08 26.93 9.33
C ASP A 115 -6.08 26.70 8.18
N PRO A 116 -5.81 25.73 7.28
CA PRO A 116 -6.66 25.45 6.12
C PRO A 116 -8.11 25.13 6.48
N ALA A 117 -8.36 24.66 7.71
CA ALA A 117 -9.67 24.26 8.19
C ALA A 117 -10.67 25.41 8.30
N ARG A 118 -10.20 26.64 8.51
CA ARG A 118 -11.04 27.84 8.56
C ARG A 118 -11.72 28.12 7.24
N SER A 119 -11.01 27.86 6.13
CA SER A 119 -11.51 28.16 4.79
C SER A 119 -12.02 26.93 4.04
N ARG A 120 -11.69 25.71 4.44
CA ARG A 120 -12.15 24.47 3.77
C ARG A 120 -13.37 23.89 4.49
N SER A 121 -14.56 24.11 3.93
CA SER A 121 -15.83 23.62 4.50
C SER A 121 -16.03 22.12 4.30
N ARG A 122 -15.70 21.61 3.11
CA ARG A 122 -15.92 20.21 2.75
C ARG A 122 -14.84 19.70 1.82
N LEU A 123 -14.37 18.49 2.09
CA LEU A 123 -13.45 17.76 1.23
C LEU A 123 -14.03 16.39 0.88
N ALA A 124 -14.08 16.06 -0.40
CA ALA A 124 -14.47 14.76 -0.90
C ALA A 124 -13.30 14.15 -1.67
N GLU A 125 -12.80 13.02 -1.21
CA GLU A 125 -11.72 12.26 -1.80
C GLU A 125 -12.27 10.94 -2.34
N THR A 126 -11.94 10.64 -3.59
CA THR A 126 -12.19 9.35 -4.24
C THR A 126 -10.85 8.74 -4.63
N VAL A 127 -10.66 7.48 -4.27
CA VAL A 127 -9.45 6.70 -4.55
C VAL A 127 -9.86 5.49 -5.37
N ASP A 128 -9.44 5.43 -6.63
CA ASP A 128 -9.74 4.34 -7.55
C ASP A 128 -8.54 3.38 -7.66
N LEU A 129 -8.82 2.09 -7.52
CA LEU A 129 -7.83 1.00 -7.53
C LEU A 129 -7.89 0.14 -8.80
N ASP A 130 -8.54 0.64 -9.85
CA ASP A 130 -8.86 -0.10 -11.07
C ASP A 130 -7.66 -0.30 -11.99
N GLU A 131 -6.65 0.56 -11.88
CA GLU A 131 -5.46 0.55 -12.73
C GLU A 131 -4.22 0.08 -11.97
N ARG A 132 -3.06 0.04 -12.64
CA ARG A 132 -1.77 -0.27 -12.00
C ARG A 132 -1.29 0.80 -11.04
N ALA A 133 -1.88 1.99 -11.12
CA ALA A 133 -1.57 3.10 -10.25
C ALA A 133 -2.86 3.54 -9.54
N VAL A 134 -2.71 4.15 -8.37
CA VAL A 134 -3.87 4.64 -7.63
C VAL A 134 -4.20 6.03 -8.12
N ARG A 135 -5.39 6.18 -8.68
CA ARG A 135 -5.93 7.46 -9.10
C ARG A 135 -6.66 8.08 -7.91
N GLN A 136 -6.24 9.28 -7.51
CA GLN A 136 -6.83 10.04 -6.43
C GLN A 136 -7.50 11.27 -7.02
N GLN A 137 -8.81 11.39 -6.81
CA GLN A 137 -9.59 12.56 -7.16
C GLN A 137 -10.05 13.25 -5.89
N VAL A 138 -9.79 14.53 -5.77
CA VAL A 138 -10.16 15.30 -4.58
C VAL A 138 -10.92 16.55 -5.01
N SER A 139 -12.05 16.76 -4.35
CA SER A 139 -12.86 17.96 -4.51
C SER A 139 -12.87 18.72 -3.18
N ILE A 140 -12.43 19.97 -3.21
CA ILE A 140 -12.34 20.86 -2.05
C ILE A 140 -13.31 22.01 -2.24
N SER A 141 -14.24 22.17 -1.30
CA SER A 141 -15.10 23.34 -1.20
C SER A 141 -14.50 24.33 -0.20
N PHE A 142 -14.29 25.55 -0.68
CA PHE A 142 -13.78 26.67 0.10
C PHE A 142 -14.93 27.63 0.45
N ALA A 143 -14.89 28.16 1.67
CA ALA A 143 -15.59 29.36 2.08
C ALA A 143 -14.53 30.47 2.18
N LEU A 144 -14.46 31.30 1.13
CA LEU A 144 -13.50 32.40 1.04
C LEU A 144 -14.25 33.71 1.34
N PRO A 145 -13.61 34.70 1.97
CA PRO A 145 -14.20 36.03 2.10
C PRO A 145 -14.41 36.64 0.71
N ASP A 146 -15.46 37.46 0.56
CA ASP A 146 -15.80 38.09 -0.70
C ASP A 146 -14.64 38.95 -1.21
N ALA A 147 -14.26 38.74 -2.47
CA ALA A 147 -13.11 39.38 -3.09
C ALA A 147 -13.41 40.80 -3.60
N GLU A 148 -14.41 41.49 -3.04
CA GLU A 148 -15.02 42.70 -3.63
C GLU A 148 -14.11 43.93 -3.69
N GLU A 149 -12.90 43.88 -3.13
CA GLU A 149 -11.98 45.03 -3.15
C GLU A 149 -10.53 44.65 -3.43
N GLY A 150 -10.17 44.61 -4.72
CA GLY A 150 -8.83 45.00 -5.17
C GLY A 150 -7.84 43.89 -5.56
N GLY A 151 -8.19 42.61 -5.41
CA GLY A 151 -7.31 41.51 -5.80
C GLY A 151 -7.54 41.06 -7.25
N ARG A 152 -6.49 41.01 -8.08
CA ARG A 152 -6.59 40.43 -9.44
C ARG A 152 -6.73 38.90 -9.43
N ALA A 153 -6.15 38.25 -8.42
CA ALA A 153 -6.18 36.80 -8.28
C ALA A 153 -6.04 36.36 -6.81
N LEU A 154 -6.54 35.17 -6.50
CA LEU A 154 -6.37 34.46 -5.24
C LEU A 154 -5.35 33.33 -5.39
N TYR A 155 -4.52 33.15 -4.37
CA TYR A 155 -3.51 32.09 -4.32
C TYR A 155 -3.92 31.00 -3.34
N ILE A 156 -4.41 29.88 -3.87
CA ILE A 156 -5.01 28.83 -3.05
C ILE A 156 -4.09 27.59 -3.04
N PRO A 157 -3.50 27.20 -1.90
CA PRO A 157 -2.74 25.96 -1.80
C PRO A 157 -3.69 24.78 -1.83
N ILE A 158 -3.60 23.97 -2.90
CA ILE A 158 -4.54 22.87 -3.16
C ILE A 158 -4.02 21.56 -2.56
N LEU A 159 -2.75 21.28 -2.80
CA LEU A 159 -2.08 20.06 -2.37
C LEU A 159 -0.75 20.43 -1.70
N GLN A 160 -0.39 19.76 -0.61
CA GLN A 160 0.87 19.95 0.10
C GLN A 160 1.67 18.63 0.09
N PRO A 161 2.21 18.21 -1.06
CA PRO A 161 3.06 17.03 -1.13
C PRO A 161 4.30 17.20 -0.24
N ILE A 162 4.78 16.09 0.32
CA ILE A 162 6.03 16.09 1.08
C ILE A 162 7.16 16.47 0.14
N LYS A 163 8.14 17.26 0.59
CA LYS A 163 9.28 17.61 -0.26
C LYS A 163 10.00 16.35 -0.74
N GLY A 164 10.12 16.21 -2.06
CA GLY A 164 10.68 15.02 -2.72
C GLY A 164 9.67 13.93 -3.06
N GLU A 165 8.40 14.07 -2.67
CA GLU A 165 7.30 13.24 -3.18
C GLU A 165 7.07 13.56 -4.67
N LEU A 166 7.01 12.51 -5.50
CA LEU A 166 6.65 12.64 -6.91
C LEU A 166 5.12 12.70 -7.02
N VAL A 167 4.63 13.71 -7.74
CA VAL A 167 3.21 13.89 -8.03
C VAL A 167 3.02 13.70 -9.53
N ASP A 168 2.52 12.52 -9.92
CA ASP A 168 2.32 12.16 -11.32
C ASP A 168 0.88 12.42 -11.77
N ASN A 169 0.71 12.70 -13.07
CA ASN A 169 -0.59 12.95 -13.71
C ASN A 169 -1.45 13.98 -12.95
N PHE A 170 -0.83 15.03 -12.42
CA PHE A 170 -1.55 16.07 -11.69
C PHE A 170 -2.41 16.89 -12.65
N GLN A 171 -3.71 16.96 -12.38
CA GLN A 171 -4.65 17.80 -13.10
C GLN A 171 -5.44 18.64 -12.10
N LEU A 172 -5.63 19.91 -12.40
CA LEU A 172 -6.34 20.85 -11.54
C LEU A 172 -7.46 21.54 -12.32
N GLN A 173 -8.68 21.45 -11.81
CA GLN A 173 -9.89 21.92 -12.47
C GLN A 173 -10.76 22.76 -11.54
N SER A 174 -11.46 23.73 -12.10
CA SER A 174 -12.50 24.50 -11.43
C SER A 174 -13.79 23.68 -11.27
N ALA A 175 -14.80 24.28 -10.62
CA ALA A 175 -16.14 23.70 -10.52
C ALA A 175 -16.74 23.34 -11.89
N GLY A 176 -16.51 24.20 -12.89
CA GLY A 176 -16.99 24.05 -14.26
C GLY A 176 -16.15 23.11 -15.13
N GLY A 177 -15.08 22.51 -14.59
CA GLY A 177 -14.20 21.60 -15.32
C GLY A 177 -13.12 22.28 -16.14
N SER A 178 -13.02 23.62 -16.12
CA SER A 178 -11.91 24.34 -16.76
C SER A 178 -10.60 24.10 -16.00
N SER A 179 -9.51 23.92 -16.73
CA SER A 179 -8.18 23.79 -16.12
C SER A 179 -7.79 25.09 -15.41
N LEU A 180 -7.29 24.98 -14.17
CA LEU A 180 -6.78 26.14 -13.42
C LEU A 180 -5.25 26.21 -13.54
N PRO A 181 -4.67 27.41 -13.72
CA PRO A 181 -3.22 27.57 -13.74
C PRO A 181 -2.63 27.35 -12.35
N THR A 182 -1.46 26.71 -12.32
CA THR A 182 -0.66 26.51 -11.10
C THR A 182 0.62 27.31 -11.17
N LEU A 183 1.07 27.82 -10.02
CA LEU A 183 2.39 28.43 -9.92
C LEU A 183 3.51 27.39 -10.09
N SER A 184 4.58 27.78 -10.76
CA SER A 184 5.83 27.01 -10.78
C SER A 184 6.47 26.95 -9.39
N TYR A 185 7.49 26.10 -9.23
CA TYR A 185 8.27 26.01 -7.99
C TYR A 185 8.85 27.36 -7.56
N GLU A 186 9.43 28.10 -8.50
CA GLU A 186 10.07 29.38 -8.22
C GLU A 186 9.04 30.44 -7.80
N GLU A 187 7.92 30.52 -8.51
CA GLU A 187 6.83 31.44 -8.18
C GLU A 187 6.19 31.11 -6.83
N THR A 188 5.98 29.83 -6.54
CA THR A 188 5.48 29.37 -5.23
C THR A 188 6.43 29.73 -4.12
N THR A 189 7.74 29.58 -4.34
CA THR A 189 8.76 29.92 -3.34
C THR A 189 8.84 31.43 -3.11
N LYS A 190 8.71 32.25 -4.16
CA LYS A 190 8.59 33.72 -4.06
C LYS A 190 7.32 34.13 -3.31
N LEU A 191 6.19 33.49 -3.60
CA LEU A 191 4.94 33.72 -2.88
C LEU A 191 5.06 33.34 -1.39
N ALA A 192 5.69 32.20 -1.10
CA ALA A 192 5.94 31.75 0.26
C ALA A 192 6.84 32.74 1.04
N ALA A 193 7.88 33.26 0.39
CA ALA A 193 8.75 34.29 0.94
C ALA A 193 8.01 35.61 1.18
N ALA A 194 7.17 36.05 0.24
CA ALA A 194 6.32 37.24 0.40
C ALA A 194 5.33 37.06 1.56
N GLY A 195 4.74 35.87 1.73
CA GLY A 195 3.89 35.54 2.87
C GLY A 195 4.63 35.60 4.21
N LEU A 196 5.86 35.07 4.28
CA LEU A 196 6.69 35.17 5.49
C LEU A 196 7.00 36.62 5.82
N ARG A 197 7.46 37.39 4.82
CA ARG A 197 7.76 38.81 4.96
C ARG A 197 6.55 39.59 5.47
N LEU A 198 5.38 39.33 4.90
CA LEU A 198 4.13 39.99 5.27
C LEU A 198 3.77 39.71 6.73
N ILE A 199 3.82 38.44 7.17
CA ILE A 199 3.57 38.08 8.58
C ILE A 199 4.50 38.87 9.51
N LEU A 200 5.80 38.90 9.21
CA LEU A 200 6.78 39.62 10.04
C LEU A 200 6.50 41.13 10.05
N MET A 201 6.21 41.72 8.89
CA MET A 201 5.87 43.14 8.79
C MET A 201 4.63 43.49 9.62
N GLU A 202 3.62 42.63 9.65
CA GLU A 202 2.39 42.86 10.41
C GLU A 202 2.61 42.72 11.93
N ILE A 203 3.42 41.75 12.35
CA ILE A 203 3.77 41.54 13.76
C ILE A 203 4.61 42.69 14.31
N PHE A 204 5.57 43.18 13.53
CA PHE A 204 6.53 44.22 13.95
C PHE A 204 6.15 45.64 13.54
N ALA A 205 5.02 45.84 12.84
CA ALA A 205 4.47 47.17 12.63
C ALA A 205 4.05 47.76 13.99
N ALA A 206 4.46 48.99 14.27
CA ALA A 206 3.97 49.69 15.45
C ALA A 206 2.44 49.82 15.36
N LYS A 207 1.72 49.48 16.45
CA LYS A 207 0.25 49.50 16.50
C LYS A 207 -0.36 50.84 16.06
N ASP A 208 0.39 51.93 16.25
CA ASP A 208 -0.05 53.30 15.93
C ASP A 208 0.56 53.85 14.62
N ALA A 209 1.33 53.05 13.87
CA ALA A 209 1.88 53.51 12.60
C ALA A 209 0.79 53.55 11.51
N PRO A 210 0.64 54.67 10.78
CA PRO A 210 -0.39 54.81 9.74
C PRO A 210 -0.14 53.90 8.52
N SER A 211 1.03 53.29 8.41
CA SER A 211 1.36 52.32 7.36
C SER A 211 2.42 51.33 7.87
N PRO A 212 2.35 50.05 7.48
CA PRO A 212 3.37 49.09 7.85
C PRO A 212 4.74 49.50 7.28
N PRO A 213 5.84 49.26 8.02
CA PRO A 213 7.17 49.66 7.57
C PRO A 213 7.56 48.88 6.31
N LYS A 214 8.08 49.55 5.28
CA LYS A 214 8.55 48.89 4.05
C LYS A 214 9.76 47.98 4.29
N THR A 215 10.52 48.25 5.35
CA THR A 215 11.75 47.53 5.70
C THR A 215 11.66 46.97 7.12
N LEU A 216 12.00 45.69 7.28
CA LEU A 216 12.19 45.06 8.59
C LEU A 216 13.55 45.48 9.18
N ASP A 217 13.62 45.54 10.51
CA ASP A 217 14.87 45.74 11.25
C ASP A 217 15.87 44.63 10.96
N GLU A 218 17.17 44.95 11.06
CA GLU A 218 18.27 44.03 10.76
C GLU A 218 18.16 42.64 11.43
N PRO A 219 17.88 42.51 12.75
CA PRO A 219 17.74 41.20 13.38
C PRO A 219 16.55 40.40 12.82
N VAL A 220 15.41 41.06 12.55
CA VAL A 220 14.23 40.41 11.98
C VAL A 220 14.49 40.00 10.53
N ARG A 221 15.21 40.83 9.77
CA ARG A 221 15.63 40.54 8.40
C ARG A 221 16.61 39.36 8.33
N ALA A 222 17.55 39.26 9.26
CA ALA A 222 18.48 38.14 9.37
C ALA A 222 17.72 36.83 9.71
N ALA A 223 16.79 36.89 10.64
CA ALA A 223 15.95 35.75 10.99
C ALA A 223 15.01 35.33 9.86
N GLU A 224 14.45 36.28 9.10
CA GLU A 224 13.70 35.99 7.87
C GLU A 224 14.55 35.18 6.90
N LEU A 225 15.80 35.58 6.64
CA LEU A 225 16.71 34.85 5.76
C LEU A 225 16.98 33.41 6.25
N ALA A 226 17.16 33.23 7.56
CA ALA A 226 17.33 31.91 8.17
C ALA A 226 16.06 31.03 8.04
N MET A 227 14.87 31.60 8.22
CA MET A 227 13.61 30.90 7.99
C MET A 227 13.39 30.57 6.51
N LEU A 228 13.77 31.47 5.59
CA LEU A 228 13.72 31.22 4.15
C LEU A 228 14.65 30.06 3.76
N GLN A 229 15.79 29.89 4.42
CA GLN A 229 16.64 28.72 4.20
C GLN A 229 15.89 27.42 4.52
N ILE A 230 15.13 27.37 5.61
CA ILE A 230 14.30 26.21 5.99
C ILE A 230 13.18 25.97 4.96
N VAL A 231 12.48 27.03 4.55
CA VAL A 231 11.40 26.96 3.55
C VAL A 231 11.91 26.51 2.18
N ALA A 232 13.04 27.06 1.73
CA ALA A 232 13.58 26.81 0.39
C ALA A 232 14.45 25.54 0.29
N THR A 233 14.84 24.94 1.42
CA THR A 233 15.59 23.68 1.43
C THR A 233 14.87 22.62 0.60
N ARG A 234 15.60 21.99 -0.31
CA ARG A 234 15.12 20.91 -1.18
C ARG A 234 15.25 19.55 -0.52
N GLY A 235 14.17 18.78 -0.57
CA GLY A 235 14.05 17.47 0.05
C GLY A 235 13.41 17.49 1.43
N PRO A 236 13.07 16.32 1.99
CA PRO A 236 12.39 16.21 3.27
C PRO A 236 13.36 16.56 4.40
N LEU A 237 12.99 17.55 5.22
CA LEU A 237 13.68 17.86 6.47
C LEU A 237 13.08 17.06 7.61
N HIS A 238 13.91 16.54 8.52
CA HIS A 238 13.38 15.86 9.69
C HIS A 238 12.66 16.86 10.60
N THR A 239 11.41 16.58 10.95
CA THR A 239 10.55 17.47 11.75
C THR A 239 11.21 17.94 13.04
N GLY A 240 11.95 17.07 13.75
CA GLY A 240 12.69 17.46 14.96
C GLY A 240 13.81 18.47 14.71
N GLN A 241 14.55 18.33 13.60
CA GLN A 241 15.59 19.28 13.22
C GLN A 241 15.02 20.64 12.81
N VAL A 242 13.86 20.64 12.13
CA VAL A 242 13.15 21.88 11.79
C VAL A 242 12.73 22.61 13.06
N HIS A 243 12.08 21.90 14.00
CA HIS A 243 11.63 22.52 15.25
C HIS A 243 12.81 23.09 16.05
N GLY A 244 13.88 22.31 16.26
CA GLY A 244 15.06 22.80 16.97
C GLY A 244 15.71 24.02 16.32
N ARG A 245 15.81 24.06 14.98
CA ARG A 245 16.32 25.25 14.27
C ARG A 245 15.38 26.44 14.38
N LEU A 246 14.08 26.22 14.27
CA LEU A 246 13.09 27.28 14.40
C LEU A 246 13.07 27.86 15.80
N ASP A 247 13.18 27.04 16.84
CA ASP A 247 13.14 27.53 18.21
C ASP A 247 14.34 28.46 18.49
N VAL A 248 15.55 28.10 18.03
CA VAL A 248 16.73 28.98 18.08
C VAL A 248 16.50 30.30 17.31
N ILE A 249 16.00 30.24 16.08
CA ILE A 249 15.76 31.46 15.28
C ILE A 249 14.69 32.36 15.94
N LEU A 250 13.64 31.76 16.49
CA LEU A 250 12.53 32.49 17.12
C LEU A 250 12.89 33.04 18.51
N GLU A 251 13.94 32.54 19.17
CA GLU A 251 14.45 33.08 20.43
C GLU A 251 15.30 34.34 20.23
N GLU A 252 15.96 34.48 19.09
CA GLU A 252 16.78 35.66 18.73
C GLU A 252 15.93 36.90 18.42
N ILE A 253 14.62 36.73 18.16
CA ILE A 253 13.70 37.83 17.87
C ILE A 253 12.72 38.02 19.03
N LYS A 254 12.55 39.27 19.48
CA LYS A 254 11.56 39.62 20.51
C LYS A 254 10.16 39.78 19.91
N PHE A 255 9.39 38.71 19.85
CA PHE A 255 7.98 38.78 19.43
C PHE A 255 7.12 39.56 20.44
N PRO A 256 6.07 40.27 19.99
CA PRO A 256 5.17 41.01 20.87
C PRO A 256 4.29 40.09 21.73
N ASP A 257 3.97 38.89 21.24
CA ASP A 257 3.12 37.91 21.91
C ASP A 257 3.39 36.47 21.38
N ASP A 258 2.96 35.47 22.14
CA ASP A 258 3.16 34.06 21.82
C ASP A 258 2.34 33.58 20.60
N ASP A 259 1.18 34.18 20.33
CA ASP A 259 0.34 33.81 19.19
C ASP A 259 1.01 34.22 17.87
N SER A 260 1.62 35.40 17.83
CA SER A 260 2.46 35.91 16.75
C SER A 260 3.65 34.98 16.49
N ARG A 261 4.35 34.57 17.55
CA ARG A 261 5.46 33.60 17.47
C ARG A 261 4.98 32.25 16.92
N GLU A 262 3.86 31.75 17.43
CA GLU A 262 3.30 30.47 17.01
C GLU A 262 2.76 30.50 15.56
N ARG A 263 2.23 31.64 15.12
CA ARG A 263 1.79 31.84 13.73
C ARG A 263 2.96 31.70 12.75
N VAL A 264 4.09 32.37 13.03
CA VAL A 264 5.32 32.23 12.23
C VAL A 264 5.82 30.79 12.27
N ARG A 265 5.86 30.17 13.46
CA ARG A 265 6.27 28.76 13.63
C ARG A 265 5.43 27.82 12.78
N LYS A 266 4.10 27.92 12.84
CA LYS A 266 3.17 27.09 12.05
C LYS A 266 3.39 27.27 10.55
N TYR A 267 3.52 28.51 10.09
CA TYR A 267 3.74 28.82 8.68
C TYR A 267 5.04 28.21 8.15
N VAL A 268 6.16 28.45 8.83
CA VAL A 268 7.46 27.93 8.40
C VAL A 268 7.53 26.41 8.57
N ALA A 269 6.98 25.84 9.64
CA ALA A 269 6.95 24.39 9.83
C ALA A 269 6.15 23.69 8.73
N ALA A 270 5.00 24.22 8.31
CA ALA A 270 4.20 23.65 7.22
C ALA A 270 4.98 23.63 5.89
N LEU A 271 5.66 24.73 5.57
CA LEU A 271 6.44 24.89 4.34
C LEU A 271 7.83 24.22 4.40
N SER A 272 8.34 23.90 5.59
CA SER A 272 9.59 23.15 5.74
C SER A 272 9.45 21.71 5.27
N TRP A 273 8.27 21.12 5.46
CA TRP A 273 7.97 19.71 5.21
C TRP A 273 7.36 19.46 3.83
N SER A 274 6.66 20.45 3.28
CA SER A 274 5.87 20.30 2.06
C SER A 274 6.13 21.39 1.02
N TYR A 275 5.85 21.09 -0.25
CA TYR A 275 5.83 22.08 -1.34
C TYR A 275 4.41 22.32 -1.81
N PRO A 276 3.72 23.39 -1.35
CA PRO A 276 2.33 23.61 -1.73
C PRO A 276 2.20 23.80 -3.25
N ILE A 277 1.32 23.04 -3.90
CA ILE A 277 0.88 23.31 -5.26
C ILE A 277 -0.21 24.37 -5.17
N VAL A 278 0.08 25.55 -5.71
CA VAL A 278 -0.76 26.75 -5.57
C VAL A 278 -1.52 27.00 -6.86
N ALA A 279 -2.85 27.03 -6.76
CA ALA A 279 -3.73 27.45 -7.83
C ALA A 279 -3.82 28.99 -7.86
N VAL A 280 -3.83 29.55 -9.06
CA VAL A 280 -4.16 30.97 -9.28
C VAL A 280 -5.60 31.05 -9.77
N VAL A 281 -6.46 31.67 -8.96
CA VAL A 281 -7.90 31.76 -9.24
C VAL A 281 -8.27 33.22 -9.46
N SER A 282 -9.00 33.53 -10.53
CA SER A 282 -9.49 34.89 -10.76
C SER A 282 -10.47 35.28 -9.66
N ALA A 283 -10.39 36.52 -9.16
CA ALA A 283 -11.33 37.03 -8.16
C ALA A 283 -12.79 36.97 -8.65
N VAL A 284 -13.02 37.10 -9.95
CA VAL A 284 -14.35 37.01 -10.58
C VAL A 284 -14.98 35.64 -10.34
N ASP A 285 -14.19 34.57 -10.47
CA ASP A 285 -14.66 33.19 -10.27
C ASP A 285 -14.94 32.87 -8.79
N ALA A 286 -14.35 33.65 -7.87
CA ALA A 286 -14.47 33.48 -6.42
C ALA A 286 -15.67 34.22 -5.80
N SER A 287 -16.36 35.09 -6.55
CA SER A 287 -17.44 35.96 -6.08
C SER A 287 -18.70 35.24 -5.55
N SER A 288 -18.84 33.94 -5.77
CA SER A 288 -20.00 33.15 -5.32
C SER A 288 -19.95 32.74 -3.84
N GLY A 289 -18.95 33.17 -3.06
CA GLY A 289 -18.75 32.84 -1.64
C GLY A 289 -18.40 31.38 -1.35
N ARG A 290 -18.75 30.45 -2.26
CA ARG A 290 -18.40 29.03 -2.21
C ARG A 290 -17.69 28.62 -3.48
N PHE A 291 -16.39 28.41 -3.36
CA PHE A 291 -15.56 27.99 -4.48
C PHE A 291 -15.26 26.49 -4.42
N LEU A 292 -15.44 25.77 -5.53
CA LEU A 292 -15.16 24.34 -5.63
C LEU A 292 -13.97 24.11 -6.56
N ILE A 293 -12.93 23.47 -6.03
CA ILE A 293 -11.75 23.06 -6.80
C ILE A 293 -11.70 21.53 -6.83
N LYS A 294 -11.34 20.98 -7.98
CA LYS A 294 -11.10 19.55 -8.15
C LYS A 294 -9.66 19.35 -8.58
N TYR A 295 -8.97 18.41 -7.98
CA TYR A 295 -7.70 17.93 -8.51
C TYR A 295 -7.70 16.42 -8.63
N GLU A 296 -6.88 15.96 -9.56
CA GLU A 296 -6.60 14.56 -9.78
C GLU A 296 -5.10 14.34 -9.75
N ARG A 297 -4.65 13.24 -9.17
CA ARG A 297 -3.28 12.78 -9.27
C ARG A 297 -3.19 11.27 -9.23
N THR A 298 -2.07 10.76 -9.70
CA THR A 298 -1.67 9.38 -9.48
C THR A 298 -0.69 9.33 -8.31
N PHE A 299 -0.89 8.43 -7.35
CA PHE A 299 0.10 8.16 -6.32
C PHE A 299 0.35 6.67 -6.15
N VAL A 300 1.55 6.33 -5.69
CA VAL A 300 1.88 4.95 -5.33
C VAL A 300 1.53 4.77 -3.85
N PRO A 301 0.49 4.00 -3.50
CA PRO A 301 0.15 3.79 -2.11
C PRO A 301 1.33 3.10 -1.44
N ALA A 302 1.63 3.51 -0.20
CA ALA A 302 2.61 2.82 0.63
C ALA A 302 2.13 1.37 0.83
N SER A 303 2.61 0.48 -0.03
CA SER A 303 2.17 -0.90 -0.01
C SER A 303 2.66 -1.54 1.28
N LEU A 304 1.76 -2.19 2.02
CA LEU A 304 2.11 -2.94 3.24
C LEU A 304 2.75 -4.30 2.87
N THR A 305 3.70 -4.29 1.93
CA THR A 305 4.43 -5.47 1.42
C THR A 305 5.43 -6.03 2.43
N THR A 306 5.60 -5.38 3.58
CA THR A 306 6.57 -5.81 4.61
C THR A 306 6.27 -7.18 5.21
N SER A 307 5.05 -7.71 5.08
CA SER A 307 4.72 -9.06 5.54
C SER A 307 5.22 -10.14 4.56
N TRP A 308 5.62 -11.31 5.08
CA TRP A 308 5.97 -12.48 4.25
C TRP A 308 4.91 -12.81 3.20
N ARG A 309 3.62 -12.69 3.55
CA ARG A 309 2.51 -12.88 2.62
C ARG A 309 2.53 -11.85 1.48
N GLY A 310 2.89 -10.61 1.77
CA GLY A 310 3.07 -9.55 0.77
C GLY A 310 4.22 -9.87 -0.19
N LEU A 311 5.35 -10.31 0.34
CA LEU A 311 6.50 -10.75 -0.48
C LEU A 311 6.18 -11.95 -1.35
N LEU A 312 5.50 -12.97 -0.81
CA LEU A 312 5.10 -14.15 -1.59
C LEU A 312 4.10 -13.78 -2.69
N ARG A 313 3.17 -12.85 -2.40
CA ARG A 313 2.28 -12.30 -3.43
C ARG A 313 3.09 -11.61 -4.52
N LEU A 314 4.01 -10.73 -4.16
CA LEU A 314 4.87 -10.02 -5.11
C LEU A 314 5.68 -11.00 -5.97
N GLY A 315 6.29 -12.03 -5.37
CA GLY A 315 7.05 -13.06 -6.07
C GLY A 315 6.21 -13.90 -7.04
N LEU A 316 4.91 -14.05 -6.77
CA LEU A 316 3.96 -14.71 -7.66
C LEU A 316 3.27 -13.74 -8.64
N GLY A 317 3.76 -12.50 -8.76
CA GLY A 317 3.17 -11.46 -9.61
C GLY A 317 1.77 -11.02 -9.17
N LEU A 318 1.38 -11.28 -7.93
CA LEU A 318 0.12 -10.84 -7.35
C LEU A 318 0.28 -9.47 -6.72
N LYS A 319 -0.63 -8.56 -7.08
CA LYS A 319 -0.71 -7.22 -6.50
C LYS A 319 -1.25 -7.26 -5.05
N PRO A 320 -1.05 -6.23 -4.20
CA PRO A 320 -1.49 -6.28 -2.80
C PRO A 320 -3.01 -6.45 -2.68
N ASP A 321 -3.49 -7.14 -1.63
CA ASP A 321 -4.93 -7.23 -1.32
C ASP A 321 -5.40 -6.23 -0.26
N LYS A 322 -4.43 -5.52 0.33
CA LYS A 322 -4.61 -4.55 1.41
C LYS A 322 -4.04 -3.21 0.95
N VAL A 323 -4.85 -2.16 1.08
CA VAL A 323 -4.45 -0.78 0.78
C VAL A 323 -4.54 0.04 2.06
N ALA A 324 -3.55 0.90 2.26
CA ALA A 324 -3.49 1.87 3.35
C ALA A 324 -3.56 3.27 2.76
N ILE A 325 -4.59 4.03 3.13
CA ILE A 325 -4.85 5.37 2.61
C ILE A 325 -4.73 6.36 3.77
N PRO A 326 -3.80 7.32 3.74
CA PRO A 326 -3.72 8.35 4.77
C PRO A 326 -4.98 9.21 4.73
N VAL A 327 -5.52 9.55 5.90
CA VAL A 327 -6.72 10.42 6.02
C VAL A 327 -6.36 11.80 6.58
N GLU A 328 -5.16 12.28 6.26
CA GLU A 328 -4.64 13.57 6.75
C GLU A 328 -5.48 14.76 6.28
N LEU A 329 -6.14 14.65 5.12
CA LEU A 329 -7.04 15.67 4.60
C LEU A 329 -8.24 15.95 5.53
N ALA A 330 -8.62 14.98 6.38
CA ALA A 330 -9.64 15.17 7.40
C ALA A 330 -9.27 16.25 8.45
N LEU A 331 -7.98 16.52 8.62
CA LEU A 331 -7.46 17.55 9.54
C LEU A 331 -7.46 18.95 8.92
N THR A 332 -7.79 19.06 7.64
CA THR A 332 -7.73 20.32 6.88
C THR A 332 -9.10 20.87 6.51
N ALA A 333 -10.19 20.19 6.83
CA ALA A 333 -11.55 20.62 6.49
C ALA A 333 -12.53 20.36 7.64
N GLU A 334 -13.66 21.07 7.67
CA GLU A 334 -14.70 20.81 8.68
C GLU A 334 -15.32 19.40 8.49
N SER A 335 -15.57 19.02 7.24
CA SER A 335 -16.11 17.71 6.86
C SER A 335 -15.29 17.04 5.77
N TYR A 336 -15.08 15.73 5.92
CA TYR A 336 -14.28 14.92 5.02
C TYR A 336 -15.01 13.63 4.64
N HIS A 337 -15.07 13.35 3.35
CA HIS A 337 -15.57 12.10 2.80
C HIS A 337 -14.46 11.41 2.02
N LEU A 338 -14.15 10.17 2.37
CA LEU A 338 -13.25 9.32 1.61
C LEU A 338 -14.04 8.15 1.01
N ARG A 339 -13.99 8.01 -0.30
CA ARG A 339 -14.50 6.85 -1.03
C ARG A 339 -13.33 6.10 -1.67
N VAL A 340 -13.25 4.80 -1.46
CA VAL A 340 -12.20 3.95 -2.04
C VAL A 340 -12.88 2.92 -2.90
N ASN A 341 -12.77 3.04 -4.23
CA ASN A 341 -13.35 2.12 -5.18
C ASN A 341 -12.34 1.04 -5.54
N ALA A 342 -12.76 -0.22 -5.44
CA ALA A 342 -12.04 -1.35 -5.98
C ALA A 342 -12.70 -1.83 -7.28
N PRO A 343 -11.96 -2.62 -8.09
CA PRO A 343 -12.49 -3.19 -9.31
C PRO A 343 -13.80 -3.92 -9.09
N ALA A 344 -14.68 -3.90 -10.10
CA ALA A 344 -16.01 -4.51 -10.05
C ALA A 344 -16.00 -5.99 -9.64
N ASN A 345 -14.91 -6.71 -9.90
CA ASN A 345 -14.74 -8.11 -9.51
C ASN A 345 -14.23 -8.31 -8.07
N LYS A 346 -14.20 -7.27 -7.22
CA LYS A 346 -13.79 -7.34 -5.82
C LYS A 346 -14.90 -6.84 -4.89
N TYR A 347 -14.85 -7.25 -3.63
CA TYR A 347 -15.68 -6.75 -2.54
C TYR A 347 -14.86 -6.47 -1.28
N VAL A 348 -15.36 -5.58 -0.43
CA VAL A 348 -14.74 -5.20 0.85
C VAL A 348 -14.91 -6.30 1.89
N ILE A 349 -13.79 -6.79 2.45
CA ILE A 349 -13.81 -7.77 3.56
C ILE A 349 -13.42 -7.15 4.90
N LYS A 350 -12.49 -6.19 4.90
CA LYS A 350 -12.03 -5.46 6.09
C LYS A 350 -11.90 -3.99 5.76
N GLN A 351 -12.32 -3.14 6.69
CA GLN A 351 -12.16 -1.70 6.64
C GLN A 351 -12.11 -1.20 8.08
N TYR A 352 -11.13 -0.37 8.42
CA TYR A 352 -11.00 0.25 9.73
C TYR A 352 -10.00 1.40 9.68
N LEU A 353 -10.17 2.38 10.56
CA LEU A 353 -9.20 3.44 10.78
C LEU A 353 -8.23 3.03 11.89
N GLN A 354 -6.95 3.33 11.72
CA GLN A 354 -5.92 3.08 12.73
C GLN A 354 -4.83 4.14 12.67
N CYS A 355 -4.01 4.23 13.72
CA CYS A 355 -2.75 4.97 13.65
C CYS A 355 -1.73 4.27 12.74
N ARG A 356 -0.97 5.05 11.98
CA ARG A 356 0.13 4.58 11.12
C ARG A 356 1.29 3.98 11.91
N HIS A 357 1.56 4.50 13.09
CA HIS A 357 2.72 4.14 13.91
C HIS A 357 2.43 2.95 14.85
N CYS A 358 1.46 3.07 15.76
CA CYS A 358 1.16 2.02 16.74
C CYS A 358 0.15 0.96 16.27
N ARG A 359 -0.56 1.20 15.15
CA ARG A 359 -1.59 0.29 14.59
C ARG A 359 -2.81 0.05 15.51
N VAL A 360 -2.97 0.84 16.56
CA VAL A 360 -4.19 0.78 17.39
C VAL A 360 -5.35 1.35 16.56
N LEU A 361 -6.52 0.73 16.67
CA LEU A 361 -7.73 1.13 15.96
C LEU A 361 -8.24 2.47 16.51
N LEU A 362 -8.62 3.37 15.60
CA LEU A 362 -9.15 4.69 15.97
C LEU A 362 -10.46 4.52 16.75
N THR A 363 -10.56 5.16 17.91
CA THR A 363 -11.79 5.24 18.70
C THR A 363 -12.33 6.64 18.87
N ARG A 364 -13.62 6.74 19.20
CA ARG A 364 -14.23 8.05 19.52
C ARG A 364 -13.57 8.70 20.74
N GLN A 365 -12.99 7.87 21.63
CA GLN A 365 -12.26 8.31 22.81
C GLN A 365 -10.84 8.80 22.50
N TRP A 366 -10.38 8.72 21.25
CA TRP A 366 -9.06 9.23 20.90
C TRP A 366 -9.05 10.75 20.94
N ARG A 367 -8.03 11.29 21.59
CA ARG A 367 -7.69 12.71 21.56
C ARG A 367 -6.31 12.87 20.92
N GLY A 368 -6.11 14.01 20.27
CA GLY A 368 -4.78 14.34 19.77
C GLY A 368 -3.86 14.61 20.93
N ARG A 369 -2.61 14.19 20.78
CA ARG A 369 -1.55 14.47 21.75
C ARG A 369 -0.55 15.42 21.10
N ALA A 370 -0.08 16.41 21.84
CA ALA A 370 1.04 17.21 21.38
C ALA A 370 2.24 16.27 21.13
N PRO A 371 3.00 16.45 20.04
CA PRO A 371 4.20 15.67 19.83
C PRO A 371 5.12 15.92 21.03
N ILE A 372 5.39 14.88 21.81
CA ILE A 372 6.45 14.96 22.82
C ILE A 372 7.72 15.11 22.00
N GLY A 373 8.42 16.23 22.15
CA GLY A 373 9.74 16.38 21.56
C GLY A 373 10.55 15.14 21.94
N ILE A 374 11.12 14.44 20.95
CA ILE A 374 12.03 13.33 21.24
C ILE A 374 13.15 13.98 22.08
N PRO A 375 13.33 13.58 23.36
CA PRO A 375 14.37 14.17 24.17
C PRO A 375 15.69 13.96 23.42
N ALA A 376 16.43 15.06 23.19
CA ALA A 376 17.67 15.04 22.42
C ALA A 376 18.73 14.08 23.00
N ASP A 377 18.50 13.64 24.25
CA ASP A 377 19.39 12.79 25.03
C ASP A 377 19.09 11.28 24.90
N GLU A 378 18.06 10.85 24.14
CA GLU A 378 17.94 9.47 23.65
C GLU A 378 18.85 9.30 22.40
N ASP A 379 19.98 8.61 22.35
CA ASP A 379 20.64 7.79 23.35
C ASP A 379 22.00 7.35 22.76
N ALA A 380 23.10 7.65 23.46
CA ALA A 380 24.43 7.09 23.18
C ALA A 380 24.48 5.56 23.42
N SER A 381 23.40 4.98 23.96
CA SER A 381 23.25 3.55 24.27
C SER A 381 23.07 2.65 23.03
N GLY A 382 22.81 3.23 21.84
CA GLY A 382 22.68 2.49 20.58
C GLY A 382 21.50 1.51 20.49
N LYS A 383 20.70 1.35 21.56
CA LYS A 383 19.50 0.51 21.55
C LYS A 383 18.33 1.31 21.00
N LYS A 384 17.95 1.03 19.76
CA LYS A 384 16.70 1.55 19.19
C LYS A 384 15.53 1.16 20.10
N PRO A 385 14.78 2.10 20.68
CA PRO A 385 13.56 1.76 21.38
C PRO A 385 12.60 1.10 20.38
N ASP A 386 12.28 -0.18 20.61
CA ASP A 386 11.32 -0.94 19.78
C ASP A 386 9.90 -0.33 19.84
N ASN A 387 9.69 0.65 20.73
CA ASN A 387 8.39 1.23 20.99
C ASN A 387 8.16 2.51 20.18
N LYS A 388 7.68 2.36 18.94
CA LYS A 388 7.22 3.47 18.06
C LYS A 388 6.05 4.29 18.62
N ARG A 389 5.62 4.07 19.87
CA ARG A 389 4.52 4.79 20.52
C ARG A 389 4.82 6.28 20.72
N HIS A 390 6.07 6.68 20.84
CA HIS A 390 6.45 8.09 20.95
C HIS A 390 6.12 8.89 19.67
N LEU A 391 6.00 8.23 18.52
CA LEU A 391 5.62 8.86 17.25
C LEU A 391 4.10 9.07 17.12
N CYS A 392 3.29 8.54 18.03
CA CYS A 392 1.83 8.63 17.95
C CYS A 392 1.34 9.99 18.47
N ALA A 393 0.68 10.77 17.61
CA ALA A 393 -0.01 12.01 17.98
C ALA A 393 -1.41 11.77 18.57
N HIS A 394 -1.59 10.70 19.36
CA HIS A 394 -2.87 10.36 19.97
C HIS A 394 -2.72 9.71 21.34
N GLU A 395 -3.74 9.87 22.18
CA GLU A 395 -3.89 9.19 23.46
C GLU A 395 -5.33 8.70 23.66
N LEU A 396 -5.48 7.66 24.49
CA LEU A 396 -6.78 7.13 24.89
C LEU A 396 -7.19 7.87 26.17
N ASP A 397 -8.30 8.60 26.10
CA ASP A 397 -8.89 9.22 27.28
C ASP A 397 -9.58 8.15 28.14
N GLN A 398 -8.83 7.54 29.06
CA GLN A 398 -9.34 6.50 29.96
C GLN A 398 -10.32 7.06 31.00
N THR A 399 -10.28 8.37 31.27
CA THR A 399 -11.10 9.00 32.31
C THR A 399 -12.56 9.20 31.87
N ARG A 400 -12.84 9.11 30.56
CA ARG A 400 -14.16 9.35 30.01
C ARG A 400 -14.98 8.06 30.02
N SER A 401 -15.81 7.88 31.04
CA SER A 401 -16.87 6.86 31.03
C SER A 401 -17.86 7.15 29.90
N ALA A 402 -18.31 6.11 29.21
CA ALA A 402 -19.14 6.21 28.00
C ALA A 402 -20.54 6.84 28.20
N THR A 403 -20.88 7.29 29.41
CA THR A 403 -22.27 7.43 29.85
C THR A 403 -22.81 8.85 29.93
N GLU A 404 -22.01 9.91 29.98
CA GLU A 404 -22.60 11.24 30.29
C GLU A 404 -22.14 12.43 29.46
N ASP A 405 -21.00 12.37 28.76
CA ASP A 405 -20.47 13.55 28.04
C ASP A 405 -20.08 13.27 26.57
N ASP A 406 -20.70 12.27 25.93
CA ASP A 406 -20.47 11.93 24.50
C ASP A 406 -21.04 13.01 23.55
N ARG A 407 -21.78 14.01 24.08
CA ARG A 407 -22.26 15.18 23.33
C ARG A 407 -21.19 16.27 23.15
N VAL A 408 -20.06 16.22 23.87
CA VAL A 408 -19.04 17.28 23.88
C VAL A 408 -17.82 16.94 23.01
N THR A 409 -17.74 15.77 22.37
CA THR A 409 -16.72 15.56 21.32
C THR A 409 -17.18 16.17 20.00
N ASP A 410 -16.59 17.30 19.62
CA ASP A 410 -16.82 17.98 18.35
C ASP A 410 -16.42 17.14 17.11
N HIS A 411 -15.64 16.07 17.30
CA HIS A 411 -15.20 15.18 16.23
C HIS A 411 -15.89 13.81 16.25
N HIS A 412 -16.32 13.34 15.08
CA HIS A 412 -16.84 11.98 14.91
C HIS A 412 -16.51 11.42 13.53
N PHE A 413 -16.47 10.09 13.45
CA PHE A 413 -16.30 9.38 12.19
C PHE A 413 -17.34 8.28 12.01
N ARG A 414 -17.63 7.96 10.75
CA ARG A 414 -18.52 6.86 10.34
C ARG A 414 -17.88 6.10 9.20
N VAL A 415 -17.88 4.77 9.30
CA VAL A 415 -17.46 3.88 8.21
C VAL A 415 -18.67 3.10 7.74
N ARG A 416 -19.03 3.20 6.46
CA ARG A 416 -20.18 2.49 5.88
C ARG A 416 -20.02 0.98 6.06
N ARG A 417 -21.05 0.24 6.47
CA ARG A 417 -20.98 -1.21 6.71
C ARG A 417 -20.61 -2.03 5.46
N LYS A 418 -20.04 -3.22 5.67
CA LYS A 418 -19.70 -4.20 4.61
C LYS A 418 -20.94 -5.01 4.23
N ARG A 419 -21.26 -5.03 2.93
CA ARG A 419 -22.41 -5.68 2.29
C ARG A 419 -22.06 -6.33 0.94
N GLY A 420 -20.80 -6.72 0.77
CA GLY A 420 -20.33 -7.24 -0.51
C GLY A 420 -20.13 -6.16 -1.58
N GLN A 421 -20.21 -4.87 -1.23
CA GLN A 421 -19.89 -3.78 -2.16
C GLN A 421 -18.40 -3.77 -2.51
N ASN A 422 -18.08 -3.21 -3.67
CA ASN A 422 -16.73 -3.01 -4.16
C ASN A 422 -16.09 -1.69 -3.70
N PHE A 423 -16.70 -0.95 -2.76
CA PHE A 423 -16.15 0.32 -2.29
C PHE A 423 -16.23 0.50 -0.77
N VAL A 424 -15.28 1.26 -0.22
CA VAL A 424 -15.30 1.74 1.16
C VAL A 424 -15.73 3.20 1.17
N HIS A 425 -16.52 3.59 2.16
CA HIS A 425 -16.86 4.99 2.40
C HIS A 425 -16.64 5.34 3.87
N VAL A 426 -15.84 6.38 4.10
CA VAL A 426 -15.55 6.95 5.41
C VAL A 426 -16.00 8.40 5.41
N TYR A 427 -16.68 8.79 6.48
CA TYR A 427 -17.04 10.16 6.78
C TYR A 427 -16.38 10.58 8.08
N MET A 428 -15.77 11.76 8.10
CA MET A 428 -15.15 12.36 9.29
C MET A 428 -15.59 13.82 9.38
N ARG A 429 -15.89 14.28 10.59
CA ARG A 429 -16.26 15.67 10.87
C ARG A 429 -15.55 16.15 12.13
N GLY A 430 -15.17 17.43 12.17
CA GLY A 430 -14.65 18.10 13.36
C GLY A 430 -13.18 17.79 13.73
N TYR A 431 -12.53 16.86 13.02
CA TYR A 431 -11.13 16.48 13.26
C TYR A 431 -10.13 17.62 13.06
N SER A 432 -10.49 18.62 12.27
CA SER A 432 -9.69 19.80 12.03
C SER A 432 -9.70 20.81 13.19
N ARG A 433 -10.78 20.83 13.99
CA ARG A 433 -10.95 21.68 15.18
C ARG A 433 -10.35 21.05 16.44
N ALA A 434 -10.12 19.74 16.44
CA ALA A 434 -9.50 19.05 17.56
C ALA A 434 -8.07 19.57 17.79
N ALA A 435 -7.82 20.07 19.00
CA ALA A 435 -6.51 20.50 19.46
C ALA A 435 -6.08 19.67 20.68
N PRO A 436 -4.90 19.05 20.68
CA PRO A 436 -3.98 18.84 19.55
C PRO A 436 -4.61 18.05 18.39
N LYS A 437 -4.07 18.19 17.17
CA LYS A 437 -4.60 17.50 15.97
C LYS A 437 -4.23 16.00 15.99
N LEU A 438 -5.20 15.13 15.72
CA LEU A 438 -5.02 13.69 15.56
C LEU A 438 -4.30 13.35 14.24
N ARG A 439 -2.96 13.35 14.24
CA ARG A 439 -2.14 13.05 13.06
C ARG A 439 -1.94 11.55 12.85
N ASP A 440 -1.36 11.19 11.70
CA ASP A 440 -0.94 9.83 11.35
C ASP A 440 -2.08 8.80 11.29
N LEU A 441 -3.29 9.25 10.97
CA LEU A 441 -4.43 8.37 10.76
C LEU A 441 -4.42 7.79 9.34
N GLN A 442 -4.75 6.52 9.22
CA GLN A 442 -4.92 5.85 7.93
C GLN A 442 -6.14 4.93 7.93
N LEU A 443 -6.84 4.91 6.80
CA LEU A 443 -7.81 3.91 6.46
C LEU A 443 -7.10 2.67 5.93
N ILE A 444 -7.35 1.54 6.60
CA ILE A 444 -6.97 0.24 6.10
C ILE A 444 -8.18 -0.40 5.46
N THR A 445 -8.07 -0.74 4.18
CA THR A 445 -9.07 -1.53 3.48
C THR A 445 -8.45 -2.82 2.93
N THR A 446 -9.22 -3.89 2.92
CA THR A 446 -8.87 -5.17 2.30
C THR A 446 -10.00 -5.57 1.38
N PHE A 447 -9.64 -5.85 0.13
CA PHE A 447 -10.57 -6.30 -0.89
C PHE A 447 -10.30 -7.75 -1.25
N LYS A 448 -11.35 -8.49 -1.60
CA LYS A 448 -11.27 -9.88 -2.08
C LYS A 448 -12.09 -10.04 -3.34
N GLU A 449 -11.69 -10.96 -4.21
CA GLU A 449 -12.47 -11.25 -5.43
C GLU A 449 -13.88 -11.72 -5.11
N THR A 450 -14.85 -11.25 -5.88
CA THR A 450 -16.22 -11.76 -5.92
C THR A 450 -16.22 -13.20 -6.47
N PRO A 451 -16.85 -14.18 -5.77
CA PRO A 451 -17.01 -15.54 -6.29
C PRO A 451 -17.77 -15.54 -7.64
N PRO A 452 -17.47 -16.45 -8.60
CA PRO A 452 -16.55 -17.57 -8.47
C PRO A 452 -15.06 -17.18 -8.46
N GLY A 453 -14.71 -16.06 -9.10
CA GLY A 453 -13.36 -15.48 -9.10
C GLY A 453 -12.24 -16.43 -9.53
N ALA A 454 -11.00 -16.15 -9.13
CA ALA A 454 -9.85 -17.01 -9.44
C ALA A 454 -9.91 -18.35 -8.69
N ARG A 455 -10.56 -18.39 -7.52
CA ARG A 455 -10.72 -19.64 -6.75
C ARG A 455 -11.63 -20.64 -7.43
N GLY A 456 -12.73 -20.20 -8.02
CA GLY A 456 -13.63 -21.06 -8.79
C GLY A 456 -12.91 -21.65 -10.00
N ARG A 457 -12.15 -20.82 -10.74
CA ARG A 457 -11.31 -21.30 -11.85
C ARG A 457 -10.28 -22.34 -11.38
N ALA A 458 -9.58 -22.06 -10.27
CA ALA A 458 -8.63 -23.00 -9.69
C ALA A 458 -9.28 -24.32 -9.24
N ALA A 459 -10.49 -24.28 -8.68
CA ALA A 459 -11.24 -25.47 -8.30
C ALA A 459 -11.63 -26.32 -9.53
N ILE A 460 -12.08 -25.68 -10.61
CA ILE A 460 -12.37 -26.36 -11.88
C ILE A 460 -11.11 -27.00 -12.46
N THR A 461 -9.99 -26.27 -12.48
CA THR A 461 -8.70 -26.82 -12.94
C THR A 461 -8.25 -28.00 -12.08
N ALA A 462 -8.32 -27.89 -10.76
CA ALA A 462 -7.97 -28.98 -9.84
C ALA A 462 -8.88 -30.20 -10.00
N LEU A 463 -10.17 -29.98 -10.29
CA LEU A 463 -11.13 -31.06 -10.56
C LEU A 463 -10.74 -31.79 -11.85
N ALA A 464 -10.50 -31.04 -12.93
CA ALA A 464 -10.04 -31.60 -14.20
C ALA A 464 -8.72 -32.36 -14.05
N THR A 465 -7.73 -31.81 -13.33
CA THR A 465 -6.47 -32.51 -13.05
C THR A 465 -6.71 -33.84 -12.33
N THR A 466 -7.56 -33.84 -11.30
CA THR A 466 -7.82 -35.04 -10.49
C THR A 466 -8.53 -36.12 -11.29
N LEU A 467 -9.54 -35.75 -12.07
CA LEU A 467 -10.27 -36.70 -12.92
C LEU A 467 -9.38 -37.30 -14.01
N LEU A 468 -8.60 -36.47 -14.70
CA LEU A 468 -7.70 -36.94 -15.76
C LEU A 468 -6.61 -37.88 -15.22
N LEU A 469 -6.04 -37.58 -14.05
CA LEU A 469 -5.09 -38.47 -13.39
C LEU A 469 -5.72 -39.80 -12.98
N ALA A 470 -6.91 -39.77 -12.39
CA ALA A 470 -7.62 -40.99 -11.98
C ALA A 470 -7.94 -41.87 -13.20
N VAL A 471 -8.44 -41.28 -14.29
CA VAL A 471 -8.75 -41.98 -15.53
C VAL A 471 -7.47 -42.53 -16.18
N ALA A 472 -6.43 -41.72 -16.35
CA ALA A 472 -5.18 -42.16 -16.96
C ALA A 472 -4.49 -43.25 -16.13
N GLY A 473 -4.43 -43.09 -14.81
CA GLY A 473 -3.87 -44.08 -13.90
C GLY A 473 -4.65 -45.39 -13.94
N ASN A 474 -5.98 -45.36 -14.00
CA ASN A 474 -6.80 -46.57 -14.10
C ASN A 474 -6.64 -47.26 -15.48
N LEU A 475 -6.61 -46.49 -16.56
CA LEU A 475 -6.41 -47.02 -17.92
C LEU A 475 -5.04 -47.70 -18.08
N LEU A 476 -3.98 -47.14 -17.48
CA LEU A 476 -2.64 -47.72 -17.53
C LEU A 476 -2.50 -49.00 -16.69
N ASN A 477 -3.30 -49.15 -15.63
CA ASN A 477 -3.26 -50.33 -14.76
C ASN A 477 -4.30 -51.39 -15.16
N SER A 478 -5.19 -51.09 -16.11
CA SER A 478 -6.13 -52.07 -16.64
C SER A 478 -5.40 -53.09 -17.52
N PRO A 479 -5.64 -54.41 -17.36
CA PRO A 479 -5.04 -55.45 -18.20
C PRO A 479 -5.35 -55.30 -19.69
N GLN A 480 -6.42 -54.58 -20.01
CA GLN A 480 -6.90 -54.31 -21.37
C GLN A 480 -6.38 -52.98 -21.92
N GLY A 481 -5.59 -52.23 -21.14
CA GLY A 481 -4.99 -50.97 -21.53
C GLY A 481 -3.91 -51.17 -22.58
N THR A 482 -4.32 -51.37 -23.84
CA THR A 482 -3.40 -51.15 -24.96
C THR A 482 -2.91 -49.70 -24.89
N GLN A 483 -1.63 -49.44 -25.15
CA GLN A 483 -1.11 -48.07 -25.22
C GLN A 483 -1.81 -47.34 -26.37
N VAL A 484 -2.94 -46.69 -26.09
CA VAL A 484 -3.76 -45.98 -27.07
C VAL A 484 -3.13 -44.62 -27.38
N GLY A 485 -2.04 -44.64 -28.16
CA GLY A 485 -1.44 -43.45 -28.79
C GLY A 485 -1.01 -42.31 -27.85
N GLY A 486 -0.74 -41.14 -28.43
CA GLY A 486 -0.32 -39.94 -27.69
C GLY A 486 -1.45 -39.14 -27.05
N LEU A 487 -2.71 -39.56 -27.22
CA LEU A 487 -3.89 -38.81 -26.76
C LEU A 487 -3.95 -38.64 -25.22
N PRO A 488 -3.67 -39.66 -24.39
CA PRO A 488 -3.69 -39.49 -22.94
C PRO A 488 -2.63 -38.49 -22.45
N ALA A 489 -1.45 -38.47 -23.06
CA ALA A 489 -0.40 -37.49 -22.74
C ALA A 489 -0.87 -36.06 -23.04
N LEU A 490 -1.53 -35.84 -24.18
CA LEU A 490 -2.10 -34.54 -24.54
C LEU A 490 -3.19 -34.12 -23.54
N MET A 491 -4.10 -35.02 -23.19
CA MET A 491 -5.15 -34.75 -22.20
C MET A 491 -4.57 -34.40 -20.83
N LEU A 492 -3.56 -35.15 -20.38
CA LEU A 492 -2.86 -34.90 -19.11
C LEU A 492 -2.13 -33.56 -19.10
N ALA A 493 -1.76 -32.98 -20.25
CA ALA A 493 -1.13 -31.66 -20.34
C ALA A 493 -2.13 -30.49 -20.28
N LEU A 494 -3.42 -30.71 -20.58
CA LEU A 494 -4.44 -29.65 -20.60
C LEU A 494 -4.54 -28.86 -19.29
N PRO A 495 -4.51 -29.47 -18.09
CA PRO A 495 -4.55 -28.70 -16.84
C PRO A 495 -3.35 -27.77 -16.66
N ALA A 496 -2.16 -28.12 -17.15
CA ALA A 496 -1.00 -27.22 -17.11
C ALA A 496 -1.17 -26.02 -18.05
N VAL A 497 -1.75 -26.23 -19.24
CA VAL A 497 -2.11 -25.13 -20.16
C VAL A 497 -3.17 -24.23 -19.53
N ALA A 498 -4.24 -24.81 -18.97
CA ALA A 498 -5.29 -24.07 -18.29
C ALA A 498 -4.77 -23.30 -17.08
N ALA A 499 -3.88 -23.89 -16.28
CA ALA A 499 -3.24 -23.24 -15.14
C ALA A 499 -2.37 -22.05 -15.57
N SER A 500 -1.63 -22.19 -16.68
CA SER A 500 -0.83 -21.12 -17.25
C SER A 500 -1.70 -19.99 -17.78
N TRP A 501 -2.77 -20.32 -18.49
CA TRP A 501 -3.74 -19.35 -19.03
C TRP A 501 -4.46 -18.58 -17.93
N PHE A 502 -5.08 -19.29 -16.98
CA PHE A 502 -5.78 -18.67 -15.86
C PHE A 502 -4.84 -17.97 -14.88
N GLY A 503 -3.60 -18.43 -14.75
CA GLY A 503 -2.57 -17.73 -14.00
C GLY A 503 -2.24 -16.39 -14.67
N LEU A 504 -1.81 -16.38 -15.92
CA LEU A 504 -1.27 -15.18 -16.57
C LEU A 504 -2.33 -14.13 -16.92
N SER A 505 -3.58 -14.53 -17.17
CA SER A 505 -4.67 -13.62 -17.57
C SER A 505 -5.38 -12.93 -16.40
N SER A 506 -5.21 -13.39 -15.15
CA SER A 506 -6.17 -13.10 -14.08
C SER A 506 -6.19 -11.67 -13.53
N ASP A 507 -5.15 -10.82 -13.64
CA ASP A 507 -5.19 -9.46 -13.06
C ASP A 507 -4.09 -8.52 -13.64
N LYS A 508 -4.03 -8.31 -14.96
CA LYS A 508 -3.06 -7.34 -15.51
C LYS A 508 -3.39 -5.89 -15.15
N ASP A 509 -4.67 -5.57 -14.98
CA ASP A 509 -5.13 -4.18 -14.97
C ASP A 509 -5.36 -3.65 -13.53
N ALA A 510 -6.09 -4.38 -12.69
CA ALA A 510 -6.46 -3.96 -11.32
C ALA A 510 -5.32 -3.94 -10.29
N LEU A 511 -5.15 -2.87 -9.49
CA LEU A 511 -4.14 -2.75 -8.41
C LEU A 511 -4.30 -3.82 -7.31
N VAL A 512 -5.52 -4.27 -7.07
CA VAL A 512 -5.81 -5.29 -6.05
C VAL A 512 -5.74 -6.67 -6.68
N GLY A 513 -4.72 -7.44 -6.32
CA GLY A 513 -4.44 -8.72 -6.97
C GLY A 513 -5.37 -9.85 -6.53
N GLY A 514 -5.32 -10.95 -7.27
CA GLY A 514 -6.15 -12.11 -7.04
C GLY A 514 -5.79 -12.97 -5.83
N SER A 515 -6.49 -14.09 -5.68
CA SER A 515 -6.32 -15.02 -4.56
C SER A 515 -4.97 -15.75 -4.60
N LEU A 516 -4.10 -15.53 -3.60
CA LEU A 516 -2.84 -16.25 -3.43
C LEU A 516 -3.03 -17.78 -3.46
N LEU A 517 -4.05 -18.26 -2.75
CA LEU A 517 -4.38 -19.69 -2.72
C LEU A 517 -4.79 -20.23 -4.09
N ALA A 518 -5.44 -19.41 -4.93
CA ALA A 518 -5.83 -19.85 -6.26
C ALA A 518 -4.58 -20.02 -7.15
N ARG A 519 -3.63 -19.07 -7.09
CA ARG A 519 -2.35 -19.20 -7.79
C ARG A 519 -1.57 -20.44 -7.36
N LEU A 520 -1.45 -20.69 -6.06
CA LEU A 520 -0.76 -21.89 -5.56
C LEU A 520 -1.45 -23.17 -6.04
N SER A 521 -2.79 -23.21 -5.98
CA SER A 521 -3.56 -24.36 -6.46
C SER A 521 -3.38 -24.61 -7.97
N LEU A 522 -3.38 -23.55 -8.79
CA LEU A 522 -3.09 -23.64 -10.23
C LEU A 522 -1.66 -24.12 -10.51
N VAL A 523 -0.67 -23.61 -9.77
CA VAL A 523 0.73 -24.07 -9.88
C VAL A 523 0.85 -25.55 -9.53
N VAL A 524 0.24 -25.98 -8.43
CA VAL A 524 0.24 -27.41 -8.04
C VAL A 524 -0.42 -28.27 -9.11
N SER A 525 -1.59 -27.88 -9.60
CA SER A 525 -2.27 -28.59 -10.69
C SER A 525 -1.43 -28.67 -11.96
N GLY A 526 -0.75 -27.58 -12.32
CA GLY A 526 0.13 -27.54 -13.49
C GLY A 526 1.38 -28.44 -13.32
N VAL A 527 2.04 -28.38 -12.16
CA VAL A 527 3.22 -29.23 -11.87
C VAL A 527 2.84 -30.70 -11.85
N VAL A 528 1.75 -31.06 -11.17
CA VAL A 528 1.25 -32.45 -11.11
C VAL A 528 0.88 -32.96 -12.51
N SER A 529 0.25 -32.13 -13.33
CA SER A 529 -0.06 -32.42 -14.73
C SER A 529 1.21 -32.67 -15.57
N VAL A 530 2.25 -31.85 -15.43
CA VAL A 530 3.54 -32.06 -16.12
C VAL A 530 4.22 -33.35 -15.66
N ILE A 531 4.26 -33.62 -14.35
CA ILE A 531 4.85 -34.86 -13.83
C ILE A 531 4.08 -36.08 -14.35
N ALA A 532 2.75 -36.01 -14.43
CA ALA A 532 1.94 -37.09 -14.98
C ALA A 532 2.25 -37.39 -16.45
N VAL A 533 2.47 -36.35 -17.27
CA VAL A 533 2.89 -36.50 -18.67
C VAL A 533 4.25 -37.18 -18.75
N VAL A 534 5.23 -36.76 -17.93
CA VAL A 534 6.56 -37.37 -17.89
C VAL A 534 6.46 -38.83 -17.45
N LEU A 535 5.67 -39.13 -16.40
CA LEU A 535 5.44 -40.50 -15.94
C LEU A 535 4.81 -41.35 -17.03
N TYR A 536 3.78 -40.84 -17.72
CA TYR A 536 3.13 -41.53 -18.84
C TYR A 536 4.13 -41.87 -19.95
N LEU A 537 4.93 -40.89 -20.40
CA LEU A 537 5.90 -41.09 -21.49
C LEU A 537 7.09 -41.98 -21.09
N SER A 538 7.42 -42.04 -19.80
CA SER A 538 8.49 -42.89 -19.26
C SER A 538 8.04 -44.30 -18.87
N SER A 539 6.72 -44.55 -18.84
CA SER A 539 6.19 -45.86 -18.46
C SER A 539 6.49 -46.86 -19.58
N PRO A 540 7.14 -48.00 -19.27
CA PRO A 540 7.41 -49.01 -20.28
C PRO A 540 6.08 -49.53 -20.85
N PRO A 541 6.05 -49.94 -22.13
CA PRO A 541 4.90 -50.62 -22.68
C PRO A 541 4.56 -51.84 -21.82
N PRO A 542 3.27 -52.15 -21.62
CA PRO A 542 2.85 -53.29 -20.81
C PRO A 542 3.54 -54.54 -21.34
N SER A 543 4.44 -55.11 -20.51
CA SER A 543 5.09 -56.36 -20.83
C SER A 543 4.01 -57.43 -20.92
N ALA A 544 4.13 -58.38 -21.85
CA ALA A 544 3.19 -59.50 -21.94
C ALA A 544 2.97 -60.11 -20.53
N PRO A 545 1.71 -60.45 -20.16
CA PRO A 545 1.38 -60.87 -18.82
C PRO A 545 2.32 -62.00 -18.39
N ALA A 546 3.13 -61.74 -17.37
CA ALA A 546 3.98 -62.78 -16.81
C ALA A 546 3.09 -63.95 -16.37
N PRO A 547 3.48 -65.20 -16.63
CA PRO A 547 2.70 -66.36 -16.21
C PRO A 547 2.43 -66.25 -14.71
N ILE A 548 1.18 -66.49 -14.33
CA ILE A 548 0.67 -66.35 -12.96
C ILE A 548 1.41 -67.35 -12.06
N VAL A 549 2.55 -66.94 -11.50
CA VAL A 549 3.25 -67.71 -10.47
C VAL A 549 2.55 -67.40 -9.16
N GLY A 550 1.72 -68.35 -8.72
CA GLY A 550 0.91 -68.21 -7.52
C GLY A 550 1.75 -67.97 -6.27
N GLY A 551 1.27 -67.08 -5.40
CA GLY A 551 1.70 -67.03 -4.00
C GLY A 551 2.28 -65.71 -3.52
N SER A 552 1.48 -64.64 -3.49
CA SER A 552 1.61 -63.62 -2.44
C SER A 552 0.26 -62.94 -2.25
N VAL A 553 -0.38 -63.21 -1.11
CA VAL A 553 -1.74 -62.78 -0.73
C VAL A 553 -1.76 -61.33 -0.20
N ALA A 554 -0.72 -60.55 -0.47
CA ALA A 554 -0.76 -59.13 -0.20
C ALA A 554 -1.49 -58.45 -1.36
N ASP A 555 -2.81 -58.32 -1.25
CA ASP A 555 -3.60 -57.52 -2.19
C ASP A 555 -2.94 -56.14 -2.33
N PRO A 556 -2.41 -55.79 -3.51
CA PRO A 556 -1.74 -54.51 -3.69
C PRO A 556 -2.75 -53.41 -3.40
N LEU A 557 -2.38 -52.47 -2.54
CA LEU A 557 -3.25 -51.39 -2.09
C LEU A 557 -3.73 -50.59 -3.31
N THR A 558 -4.98 -50.82 -3.74
CA THR A 558 -5.55 -50.14 -4.90
C THR A 558 -6.21 -48.83 -4.48
N PHE A 559 -5.94 -47.74 -5.20
CA PHE A 559 -6.68 -46.48 -5.05
C PHE A 559 -7.37 -46.15 -6.36
N VAL A 560 -8.71 -46.24 -6.41
CA VAL A 560 -9.50 -45.99 -7.64
C VAL A 560 -9.06 -46.89 -8.81
N GLY A 561 -8.75 -48.17 -8.53
CA GLY A 561 -8.27 -49.12 -9.55
C GLY A 561 -6.79 -48.94 -9.95
N ILE A 562 -6.08 -47.98 -9.36
CA ILE A 562 -4.65 -47.73 -9.61
C ILE A 562 -3.83 -48.59 -8.65
N THR A 563 -2.90 -49.37 -9.20
CA THR A 563 -1.95 -50.21 -8.43
C THR A 563 -0.55 -49.60 -8.38
N ASP A 564 -0.16 -48.78 -9.36
CA ASP A 564 1.13 -48.07 -9.35
C ASP A 564 1.14 -46.92 -8.32
N TRP A 565 1.98 -47.07 -7.29
CA TRP A 565 2.15 -46.10 -6.20
C TRP A 565 2.48 -44.67 -6.67
N ARG A 566 3.13 -44.50 -7.83
CA ARG A 566 3.47 -43.18 -8.39
C ARG A 566 2.20 -42.43 -8.81
N TRP A 567 1.33 -43.13 -9.54
CA TRP A 567 0.03 -42.62 -9.95
C TRP A 567 -0.90 -42.41 -8.76
N ILE A 568 -0.89 -43.32 -7.78
CA ILE A 568 -1.61 -43.15 -6.51
C ILE A 568 -1.16 -41.85 -5.81
N THR A 569 0.15 -41.61 -5.72
CA THR A 569 0.70 -40.40 -5.09
C THR A 569 0.24 -39.13 -5.80
N LEU A 570 0.32 -39.07 -7.13
CA LEU A 570 -0.18 -37.92 -7.90
C LEU A 570 -1.68 -37.71 -7.73
N CYS A 571 -2.48 -38.79 -7.75
CA CYS A 571 -3.91 -38.72 -7.53
C CYS A 571 -4.26 -38.19 -6.13
N ILE A 572 -3.57 -38.66 -5.09
CA ILE A 572 -3.76 -38.17 -3.72
C ILE A 572 -3.40 -36.68 -3.63
N VAL A 573 -2.25 -36.25 -4.15
CA VAL A 573 -1.85 -34.83 -4.13
C VAL A 573 -2.87 -33.96 -4.86
N SER A 574 -3.34 -34.39 -6.03
CA SER A 574 -4.36 -33.67 -6.79
C SER A 574 -5.71 -33.61 -6.06
N ALA A 575 -6.16 -34.74 -5.47
CA ALA A 575 -7.40 -34.82 -4.71
C ALA A 575 -7.36 -33.95 -3.44
N LEU A 576 -6.22 -33.89 -2.74
CA LEU A 576 -6.01 -32.99 -1.60
C LEU A 576 -6.06 -31.52 -2.04
N ASN A 577 -5.42 -31.17 -3.16
CA ASN A 577 -5.49 -29.82 -3.72
C ASN A 577 -6.93 -29.44 -4.08
N LEU A 578 -7.66 -30.32 -4.78
CA LEU A 578 -9.07 -30.14 -5.14
C LEU A 578 -9.95 -29.96 -3.89
N THR A 579 -9.83 -30.83 -2.90
CA THR A 579 -10.63 -30.79 -1.67
C THR A 579 -10.39 -29.47 -0.94
N TYR A 580 -9.12 -29.09 -0.79
CA TYR A 580 -8.74 -27.86 -0.10
C TYR A 580 -9.24 -26.61 -0.84
N ILE A 581 -9.03 -26.50 -2.16
CA ILE A 581 -9.45 -25.31 -2.91
C ILE A 581 -10.98 -25.22 -2.98
N SER A 582 -11.68 -26.34 -3.12
CA SER A 582 -13.15 -26.41 -3.13
C SER A 582 -13.75 -26.01 -1.78
N TYR A 583 -13.19 -26.51 -0.68
CA TYR A 583 -13.57 -26.07 0.67
C TYR A 583 -13.38 -24.56 0.87
N ARG A 584 -12.21 -24.03 0.49
CA ARG A 584 -11.90 -22.58 0.61
C ARG A 584 -12.72 -21.72 -0.36
N PHE A 585 -13.18 -22.30 -1.46
CA PHE A 585 -14.11 -21.67 -2.39
C PHE A 585 -15.51 -21.60 -1.78
N ALA A 586 -16.05 -22.73 -1.30
CA ALA A 586 -17.36 -22.83 -0.66
C ALA A 586 -17.49 -21.89 0.55
N LEU A 587 -16.51 -21.88 1.46
CA LEU A 587 -16.48 -20.95 2.60
C LEU A 587 -16.57 -19.48 2.15
N LYS A 588 -15.91 -19.14 1.05
CA LYS A 588 -15.90 -17.76 0.54
C LYS A 588 -17.22 -17.41 -0.13
N LEU A 589 -17.84 -18.35 -0.83
CA LEU A 589 -19.16 -18.20 -1.42
C LEU A 589 -20.21 -17.98 -0.33
N VAL A 590 -20.20 -18.81 0.72
CA VAL A 590 -21.09 -18.66 1.89
C VAL A 590 -20.88 -17.31 2.56
N HIS A 591 -19.63 -16.92 2.81
CA HIS A 591 -19.33 -15.62 3.43
C HIS A 591 -19.78 -14.42 2.57
N PHE A 592 -19.61 -14.51 1.24
CA PHE A 592 -20.06 -13.45 0.33
C PHE A 592 -21.59 -13.34 0.29
N ASN A 593 -22.28 -14.48 0.25
CA ASN A 593 -23.74 -14.53 0.31
C ASN A 593 -24.28 -13.98 1.64
N ASP A 594 -23.62 -14.28 2.76
CA ASP A 594 -23.93 -13.66 4.06
C ASP A 594 -23.79 -12.13 4.01
N LEU A 595 -22.72 -11.62 3.40
CA LEU A 595 -22.53 -10.17 3.27
C LEU A 595 -23.63 -9.50 2.44
N ILE A 596 -24.06 -10.11 1.33
CA ILE A 596 -25.13 -9.55 0.48
C ILE A 596 -26.48 -9.53 1.20
N ARG A 597 -26.78 -10.55 2.02
CA ARG A 597 -28.06 -10.69 2.72
C ARG A 597 -28.24 -9.72 3.90
N ARG A 598 -27.19 -9.02 4.34
CA ARG A 598 -27.29 -8.09 5.48
C ARG A 598 -28.10 -6.84 5.12
N GLU A 599 -29.28 -6.71 5.72
CA GLU A 599 -30.19 -5.57 5.56
C GLU A 599 -29.59 -4.21 5.98
N ASP A 600 -30.20 -3.13 5.47
CA ASP A 600 -29.81 -1.77 5.82
C ASP A 600 -30.41 -1.28 7.12
N LEU A 601 -29.84 -1.70 8.25
CA LEU A 601 -30.20 -1.19 9.58
C LEU A 601 -29.76 0.27 9.83
N GLY A 602 -29.54 1.07 8.79
CA GLY A 602 -29.08 2.45 8.90
C GLY A 602 -27.63 2.60 9.40
N ALA A 603 -27.06 3.77 9.17
CA ALA A 603 -25.66 4.08 9.48
C ALA A 603 -25.34 4.29 10.99
N GLY A 604 -26.27 3.96 11.90
CA GLY A 604 -26.25 4.36 13.32
C GLY A 604 -25.28 3.59 14.22
N ASP A 605 -25.46 2.27 14.40
CA ASP A 605 -25.10 1.70 15.72
C ASP A 605 -23.98 0.66 15.81
N PHE A 606 -23.27 0.30 14.74
CA PHE A 606 -22.35 -0.86 14.79
C PHE A 606 -20.96 -0.64 14.19
N ALA A 607 -20.38 0.55 14.32
CA ALA A 607 -18.97 0.76 13.97
C ALA A 607 -17.97 0.13 14.97
N TRP A 608 -18.47 -0.43 16.08
CA TRP A 608 -17.67 -0.77 17.29
C TRP A 608 -17.54 -2.27 17.61
N ARG A 609 -18.23 -3.18 16.90
CA ARG A 609 -18.14 -4.63 17.16
C ARG A 609 -17.40 -5.38 16.05
#